data_AF-A0AAN0V8F7-F1
#
_entry.id   AF-A0AAN0V8F7-F1
#
_cell.length_a   1.000
_cell.length_b   1.000
_cell.length_c   1.000
_cell.angle_alpha   90.00
_cell.angle_beta   90.00
_cell.angle_gamma   90.00
#
_symmetry.space_group_name_H-M   'P 1'
#
loop_
_entity.id
_entity.type
_entity.pdbx_description
1 polymer ?
#
loop_
_entity_poly.entity_id
_entity_poly.type
_entity_poly.pdbx_seq_one_letter_code
_entity_poly.pdbx_strand_id
1 'polypeptide(L)'
;MPRTRLTELLERYRDCLEQAASLYEGETYTLNDGSTLVLFHSGDSGEDYLTNAICCGELLRALGHALQIEVADSGITLQLQLGLVSGDDLQGMEQVDLLMTEKAQDALALSQHSRNLLLVERQISDDNLIRQRARIRPIASPEGACCVERLMEPYPSMLERQLARMHERRA
;
A
#
# COMPACT_ATOMS: atom_id res chain seq x y z
N MET A 1 -7.15 13.39 24.97
CA MET A 1 -5.85 13.30 24.26
C MET A 1 -5.58 14.63 23.57
N PRO A 2 -4.34 15.15 23.56
CA PRO A 2 -4.06 16.40 22.85
C PRO A 2 -4.13 16.16 21.34
N ARG A 3 -5.02 16.89 20.66
CA ARG A 3 -5.26 16.84 19.21
C ARG A 3 -3.96 16.89 18.38
N THR A 4 -2.95 17.58 18.91
CA THR A 4 -1.62 17.75 18.33
C THR A 4 -0.89 16.44 18.02
N ARG A 5 -0.86 15.47 18.96
CA ARG A 5 -0.15 14.19 18.73
C ARG A 5 -0.76 13.35 17.62
N LEU A 6 -2.10 13.38 17.51
CA LEU A 6 -2.79 12.67 16.44
C LEU A 6 -2.50 13.33 15.09
N THR A 7 -2.50 14.67 15.04
CA THR A 7 -2.16 15.42 13.83
C THR A 7 -0.73 15.12 13.38
N GLU A 8 0.25 15.19 14.28
CA GLU A 8 1.65 14.84 13.99
C GLU A 8 1.79 13.41 13.46
N LEU A 9 1.06 12.45 14.03
CA LEU A 9 1.10 11.06 13.58
C LEU A 9 0.53 10.87 12.16
N LEU A 10 -0.56 11.57 11.85
CA LEU A 10 -1.20 11.53 10.52
C LEU A 10 -0.34 12.23 9.46
N GLU A 11 0.27 13.37 9.80
CA GLU A 11 1.21 14.07 8.93
C GLU A 11 2.41 13.18 8.63
N ARG A 12 3.00 12.58 9.67
CA ARG A 12 4.09 11.63 9.50
C ARG A 12 3.69 10.47 8.60
N TYR A 13 2.54 9.86 8.83
CA TYR A 13 2.07 8.77 7.96
C TYR A 13 1.97 9.21 6.49
N ARG A 14 1.42 10.40 6.22
CA ARG A 14 1.29 10.94 4.87
C ARG A 14 2.65 11.18 4.19
N ASP A 15 3.60 11.79 4.89
CA ASP A 15 4.95 12.02 4.35
C ASP A 15 5.64 10.70 3.98
N CYS A 16 5.42 9.66 4.80
CA CYS A 16 5.96 8.35 4.51
C CYS A 16 5.27 7.69 3.32
N LEU A 17 3.96 7.88 3.19
CA LEU A 17 3.19 7.36 2.07
C LEU A 17 3.68 7.95 0.75
N GLU A 18 3.84 9.27 0.70
CA GLU A 18 4.36 9.98 -0.48
C GLU A 18 5.77 9.51 -0.84
N GLN A 19 6.65 9.33 0.16
CA GLN A 19 7.99 8.80 -0.06
C GLN A 19 7.97 7.35 -0.60
N ALA A 20 7.11 6.49 -0.05
CA ALA A 20 6.99 5.11 -0.49
C ALA A 20 6.43 5.03 -1.92
N ALA A 21 5.39 5.80 -2.23
CA ALA A 21 4.83 5.89 -3.58
C ALA A 21 5.87 6.37 -4.58
N SER A 22 6.57 7.47 -4.27
CA SER A 22 7.64 8.01 -5.13
C SER A 22 8.78 7.02 -5.38
N LEU A 23 9.17 6.24 -4.37
CA LEU A 23 10.22 5.22 -4.48
C LEU A 23 9.88 4.10 -5.47
N TYR A 24 8.59 3.84 -5.68
CA TYR A 24 8.07 2.80 -6.55
C TYR A 24 7.31 3.36 -7.75
N GLU A 25 7.55 4.62 -8.11
CA GLU A 25 6.96 5.27 -9.29
C GLU A 25 5.43 5.29 -9.27
N GLY A 26 4.84 5.37 -8.07
CA GLY A 26 3.39 5.46 -7.87
C GLY A 26 2.91 6.90 -7.85
N GLU A 27 1.80 7.16 -8.53
CA GLU A 27 1.08 8.44 -8.49
C GLU A 27 0.04 8.43 -7.37
N THR A 28 -0.03 9.48 -6.56
CA THR A 28 -0.86 9.52 -5.35
C THR A 28 -2.02 10.49 -5.46
N TYR A 29 -3.21 10.04 -5.03
CA TYR A 29 -4.42 10.85 -4.98
C TYR A 29 -5.04 10.80 -3.57
N THR A 30 -5.05 11.93 -2.85
CA THR A 30 -5.64 12.01 -1.51
C THR A 30 -7.13 12.30 -1.59
N LEU A 31 -7.96 11.40 -1.06
CA LEU A 31 -9.42 11.51 -1.08
C LEU A 31 -9.95 12.42 0.03
N ASN A 32 -11.21 12.84 -0.10
CA ASN A 32 -11.87 13.76 0.84
C ASN A 32 -11.99 13.20 2.26
N ASP A 33 -12.00 11.88 2.42
CA ASP A 33 -12.04 11.19 3.71
C ASP A 33 -10.64 10.98 4.34
N GLY A 34 -9.59 11.43 3.66
CA GLY A 34 -8.19 11.32 4.10
C GLY A 34 -7.52 10.00 3.70
N SER A 35 -8.21 9.09 3.01
CA SER A 35 -7.59 7.92 2.39
C SER A 35 -6.78 8.31 1.15
N THR A 36 -5.94 7.40 0.66
CA THR A 36 -5.08 7.65 -0.49
C THR A 36 -5.18 6.51 -1.49
N LEU A 37 -5.43 6.85 -2.75
CA LEU A 37 -5.22 5.94 -3.87
C LEU A 37 -3.78 6.13 -4.38
N VAL A 38 -3.11 5.01 -4.67
CA VAL A 38 -1.80 5.02 -5.31
C VAL A 38 -1.90 4.21 -6.59
N LEU A 39 -1.58 4.84 -7.72
CA LEU A 39 -1.71 4.27 -9.05
C LEU A 39 -0.32 3.95 -9.60
N PHE A 40 -0.15 2.71 -10.05
CA PHE A 40 1.10 2.20 -10.63
C PHE A 40 0.82 1.77 -12.07
N HIS A 41 1.68 2.20 -12.99
CA HIS A 41 1.44 2.00 -14.42
C HIS A 41 2.61 1.30 -15.09
N SER A 42 2.29 0.46 -16.08
CA SER A 42 3.31 -0.14 -16.95
C SER A 42 4.05 0.88 -17.82
N GLY A 43 3.50 2.08 -18.01
CA GLY A 43 4.16 3.16 -18.76
C GLY A 43 5.43 3.67 -18.07
N ASP A 44 5.45 3.66 -16.74
CA ASP A 44 6.58 4.15 -15.94
C ASP A 44 7.58 3.02 -15.66
N SER A 45 7.08 1.86 -15.22
CA SER A 45 7.92 0.75 -14.72
C SER A 45 7.91 -0.52 -15.58
N GLY A 46 7.31 -0.50 -16.77
CA GLY A 46 7.24 -1.66 -17.66
C GLY A 46 6.50 -2.84 -17.03
N GLU A 47 7.06 -4.05 -17.13
CA GLU A 47 6.48 -5.27 -16.53
C GLU A 47 6.56 -5.28 -14.98
N ASP A 48 7.35 -4.38 -14.37
CA ASP A 48 7.58 -4.38 -12.93
C ASP A 48 6.51 -3.60 -12.13
N TYR A 49 5.55 -2.94 -12.79
CA TYR A 49 4.54 -2.09 -12.12
C TYR A 49 3.76 -2.81 -11.00
N LEU A 50 3.36 -4.08 -11.19
CA LEU A 50 2.70 -4.86 -10.14
C LEU A 50 3.64 -5.18 -8.98
N THR A 51 4.92 -5.39 -9.27
CA THR A 51 5.92 -5.62 -8.22
C THR A 51 6.18 -4.35 -7.43
N ASN A 52 6.23 -3.21 -8.09
CA ASN A 52 6.30 -1.90 -7.46
C ASN A 52 5.08 -1.66 -6.55
N ALA A 53 3.88 -1.95 -7.03
CA ALA A 53 2.65 -1.83 -6.24
C ALA A 53 2.68 -2.70 -4.98
N ILE A 54 3.05 -3.98 -5.11
CA ILE A 54 3.14 -4.91 -3.98
C ILE A 54 4.25 -4.49 -3.00
N CYS A 55 5.41 -4.07 -3.51
CA CYS A 55 6.51 -3.64 -2.66
C CYS A 55 6.19 -2.34 -1.93
N CYS A 56 5.52 -1.39 -2.58
CA CYS A 56 5.02 -0.18 -1.94
C CYS A 56 4.02 -0.54 -0.81
N GLY A 57 3.03 -1.39 -1.09
CA GLY A 57 2.06 -1.83 -0.09
C GLY A 57 2.70 -2.53 1.12
N GLU A 58 3.69 -3.41 0.89
CA GLU A 58 4.42 -4.07 1.98
C GLU A 58 5.34 -3.10 2.75
N LEU A 59 5.93 -2.10 2.09
CA LEU A 59 6.69 -1.04 2.76
C LEU A 59 5.79 -0.18 3.64
N LEU A 60 4.60 0.20 3.17
CA LEU A 60 3.58 0.91 3.95
C LEU A 60 3.12 0.08 5.15
N ARG A 61 2.92 -1.23 4.97
CA ARG A 61 2.59 -2.14 6.07
C ARG A 61 3.68 -2.18 7.13
N ALA A 62 4.96 -2.27 6.72
CA ALA A 62 6.09 -2.26 7.62
C ALA A 62 6.24 -0.91 8.35
N LEU A 63 6.01 0.20 7.65
CA LEU A 63 5.97 1.54 8.23
C LEU A 63 4.87 1.66 9.28
N GLY A 64 3.65 1.22 9.00
CA GLY A 64 2.56 1.26 9.98
C GLY A 64 2.88 0.49 11.24
N HIS A 65 3.57 -0.64 11.10
CA HIS A 65 4.07 -1.39 12.25
C HIS A 65 5.11 -0.60 13.05
N ALA A 66 6.08 0.04 12.39
CA ALA A 66 7.06 0.89 13.06
C ALA A 66 6.39 2.06 13.81
N LEU A 67 5.45 2.75 13.18
CA LEU A 67 4.68 3.83 13.81
C LEU A 67 3.85 3.32 15.00
N GLN A 68 3.26 2.12 14.90
CA GLN A 68 2.53 1.52 16.01
C GLN A 68 3.42 1.27 17.23
N ILE A 69 4.68 0.87 17.03
CA ILE A 69 5.64 0.70 18.13
C ILE A 69 5.91 2.04 18.82
N GLU A 70 6.12 3.10 18.05
CA GLU A 70 6.42 4.42 18.60
C GLU A 70 5.29 5.01 19.44
N VAL A 71 4.03 4.68 19.11
CA VAL A 71 2.86 5.18 19.84
C VAL A 71 2.28 4.17 20.84
N ALA A 72 2.96 3.05 21.08
CA ALA A 72 2.46 1.98 21.94
C ALA A 72 2.20 2.42 23.39
N ASP A 73 2.97 3.39 23.89
CA ASP A 73 2.81 3.99 25.23
C ASP A 73 1.61 4.94 25.35
N SER A 74 1.09 5.41 24.22
CA SER A 74 0.02 6.40 24.16
C SER A 74 -1.39 5.81 24.27
N GLY A 75 -1.51 4.48 24.22
CA GLY A 75 -2.78 3.77 24.16
C GLY A 75 -3.48 3.84 22.79
N ILE A 76 -2.84 4.41 21.77
CA ILE A 76 -3.34 4.44 20.38
C ILE A 76 -3.08 3.09 19.70
N THR A 77 -4.09 2.58 19.01
CA THR A 77 -3.95 1.52 18.02
C THR A 77 -4.09 2.10 16.61
N LEU A 78 -3.08 1.90 15.78
CA LEU A 78 -3.08 2.20 14.36
C LEU A 78 -3.61 1.00 13.58
N GLN A 79 -4.50 1.28 12.63
CA GLN A 79 -5.01 0.29 11.69
C GLN A 79 -4.75 0.80 10.27
N LEU A 80 -4.07 -0.03 9.48
CA LEU A 80 -3.83 0.16 8.06
C LEU A 80 -4.75 -0.75 7.25
N GLN A 81 -5.45 -0.11 6.32
CA GLN A 81 -6.32 -0.77 5.35
C GLN A 81 -5.67 -0.66 3.98
N LEU A 82 -5.23 -1.80 3.44
CA LEU A 82 -4.48 -1.86 2.19
C LEU A 82 -5.18 -2.85 1.25
N GLY A 83 -5.61 -2.35 0.10
CA GLY A 83 -6.21 -3.14 -0.97
C GLY A 83 -5.54 -2.79 -2.29
N LEU A 84 -5.23 -3.80 -3.09
CA LEU A 84 -4.62 -3.65 -4.40
C LEU A 84 -5.40 -4.46 -5.43
N VAL A 85 -5.76 -3.79 -6.52
CA VAL A 85 -6.46 -4.37 -7.66
C VAL A 85 -5.75 -3.94 -8.95
N SER A 86 -5.98 -4.68 -10.02
CA SER A 86 -5.47 -4.40 -11.35
C SER A 86 -6.63 -3.95 -12.25
N GLY A 87 -6.35 -2.97 -13.10
CA GLY A 87 -7.31 -2.39 -14.03
C GLY A 87 -6.61 -1.82 -15.25
N ASP A 88 -7.35 -1.74 -16.34
CA ASP A 88 -6.87 -1.21 -17.62
C ASP A 88 -7.33 0.25 -17.80
N ASP A 89 -6.64 0.98 -18.68
CA ASP A 89 -7.01 2.34 -19.13
C ASP A 89 -7.12 3.39 -18.01
N LEU A 90 -6.43 3.21 -16.87
CA LEU A 90 -6.46 4.15 -15.75
C LEU A 90 -5.46 5.32 -15.88
N GLN A 91 -4.52 5.23 -16.82
CA GLN A 91 -3.44 6.20 -16.97
C GLN A 91 -3.95 7.57 -17.41
N GLY A 92 -3.49 8.63 -16.72
CA GLY A 92 -3.81 10.01 -17.07
C GLY A 92 -5.24 10.42 -16.75
N MET A 93 -5.98 9.59 -16.00
CA MET A 93 -7.27 9.97 -15.45
C MET A 93 -7.10 11.04 -14.37
N GLU A 94 -7.97 12.04 -14.38
CA GLU A 94 -8.09 12.98 -13.26
C GLU A 94 -8.62 12.26 -12.02
N GLN A 95 -8.30 12.77 -10.83
CA GLN A 95 -8.65 12.14 -9.55
C GLN A 95 -10.13 11.75 -9.45
N VAL A 96 -11.03 12.64 -9.89
CA VAL A 96 -12.48 12.41 -9.81
C VAL A 96 -12.89 11.27 -10.73
N ASP A 97 -12.38 11.24 -11.95
CA ASP A 97 -12.72 10.20 -12.93
C ASP A 97 -12.17 8.84 -12.49
N LEU A 98 -10.92 8.82 -12.00
CA LEU A 98 -10.29 7.63 -11.44
C LEU A 98 -11.13 7.05 -10.29
N LEU A 99 -11.56 7.89 -9.35
CA LEU A 99 -12.36 7.46 -8.20
C LEU A 99 -13.70 6.86 -8.63
N MET A 100 -14.28 7.31 -9.75
CA MET A 100 -15.55 6.81 -10.27
C MET A 100 -15.40 5.48 -11.03
N THR A 101 -14.18 5.01 -11.29
CA THR A 101 -13.95 3.71 -11.92
C THR A 101 -14.36 2.57 -10.98
N GLU A 102 -14.86 1.47 -11.56
CA GLU A 102 -15.16 0.25 -10.82
C GLU A 102 -13.92 -0.26 -10.07
N LYS A 103 -12.74 -0.16 -10.70
CA LYS A 103 -11.48 -0.61 -10.10
C LYS A 103 -11.05 0.20 -8.89
N ALA A 104 -11.19 1.53 -8.89
CA ALA A 104 -10.94 2.30 -7.69
C ALA A 104 -11.92 1.94 -6.56
N GLN A 105 -13.19 1.71 -6.88
CA GLN A 105 -14.19 1.28 -5.89
C GLN A 105 -13.88 -0.12 -5.35
N ASP A 106 -13.45 -1.06 -6.19
CA ASP A 106 -13.01 -2.40 -5.79
C ASP A 106 -11.80 -2.35 -4.86
N ALA A 107 -10.82 -1.49 -5.16
CA ALA A 107 -9.64 -1.30 -4.30
C ALA A 107 -10.04 -0.81 -2.90
N LEU A 108 -10.94 0.19 -2.86
CA LEU A 108 -11.47 0.73 -1.61
C LEU A 108 -12.26 -0.33 -0.85
N ALA A 109 -13.16 -1.06 -1.50
CA ALA A 109 -13.92 -2.14 -0.90
C ALA A 109 -13.01 -3.25 -0.35
N LEU A 110 -12.01 -3.68 -1.12
CA LEU A 110 -11.06 -4.69 -0.71
C LEU A 110 -10.25 -4.24 0.51
N SER A 111 -9.81 -2.97 0.54
CA SER A 111 -9.03 -2.42 1.65
C SER A 111 -9.79 -2.45 2.99
N GLN A 112 -11.12 -2.31 2.99
CA GLN A 112 -11.94 -2.38 4.21
C GLN A 112 -11.87 -3.74 4.90
N HIS A 113 -11.50 -4.80 4.18
CA HIS A 113 -11.31 -6.14 4.73
C HIS A 113 -9.89 -6.37 5.28
N SER A 114 -8.96 -5.45 5.03
CA SER A 114 -7.59 -5.54 5.55
C SER A 114 -7.56 -5.42 7.07
N ARG A 115 -6.71 -6.23 7.68
CA ARG A 115 -6.34 -6.15 9.10
C ARG A 115 -4.84 -5.98 9.23
N ASN A 116 -4.32 -4.84 8.73
CA ASN A 116 -2.89 -4.56 8.60
C ASN A 116 -2.15 -5.53 7.66
N LEU A 117 -2.84 -6.04 6.64
CA LEU A 117 -2.27 -6.94 5.63
C LEU A 117 -2.54 -6.37 4.25
N LEU A 118 -1.60 -6.53 3.31
CA LEU A 118 -1.84 -6.17 1.93
C LEU A 118 -2.77 -7.22 1.29
N LEU A 119 -4.01 -6.81 1.03
CA LEU A 119 -4.97 -7.61 0.30
C LEU A 119 -4.88 -7.32 -1.20
N VAL A 120 -4.96 -8.36 -2.01
CA VAL A 120 -4.91 -8.28 -3.47
C VAL A 120 -6.05 -9.09 -4.09
N GLU A 121 -6.49 -8.73 -5.29
CA GLU A 121 -7.42 -9.57 -6.05
C GLU A 121 -6.74 -10.83 -6.62
N ARG A 122 -7.53 -11.85 -6.93
CA ARG A 122 -7.03 -13.14 -7.46
C ARG A 122 -6.21 -12.98 -8.74
N GLN A 123 -6.57 -12.05 -9.62
CA GLN A 123 -5.83 -11.82 -10.87
C GLN A 123 -4.36 -11.48 -10.60
N ILE A 124 -4.07 -10.64 -9.60
CA ILE A 124 -2.70 -10.31 -9.19
C ILE A 124 -2.00 -11.54 -8.58
N SER A 125 -2.72 -12.36 -7.81
CA SER A 125 -2.18 -13.61 -7.27
C SER A 125 -1.86 -14.65 -8.36
N ASP A 126 -2.54 -14.57 -9.50
CA ASP A 126 -2.37 -15.49 -10.62
C ASP A 126 -1.32 -15.03 -11.62
N ASP A 127 -0.82 -13.80 -11.49
CA ASP A 127 0.24 -13.26 -12.34
C ASP A 127 1.55 -14.06 -12.21
N ASN A 128 2.12 -14.39 -13.37
CA ASN A 128 3.29 -15.27 -13.46
C ASN A 128 4.54 -14.68 -12.83
N LEU A 129 4.73 -13.37 -12.93
CA LEU A 129 5.89 -12.67 -12.39
C LEU A 129 5.72 -12.50 -10.87
N ILE A 130 4.52 -12.13 -10.42
CA ILE A 130 4.22 -11.99 -9.00
C ILE A 130 4.36 -13.33 -8.25
N ARG A 131 3.94 -14.46 -8.84
CA ARG A 131 4.13 -15.79 -8.23
C ARG A 131 5.59 -16.15 -7.96
N GLN A 132 6.53 -15.56 -8.69
CA GLN A 132 7.97 -15.74 -8.47
C GLN A 132 8.51 -14.79 -7.38
N ARG A 133 7.82 -13.67 -7.13
CA ARG A 133 8.29 -12.56 -6.29
C ARG A 133 7.58 -12.45 -4.95
N ALA A 134 6.39 -13.05 -4.81
CA ALA A 134 5.60 -13.03 -3.59
C ALA A 134 4.89 -14.35 -3.35
N ARG A 135 4.79 -14.73 -2.07
CA ARG A 135 3.88 -15.79 -1.63
C ARG A 135 2.56 -15.14 -1.26
N ILE A 136 1.54 -15.49 -2.03
CA ILE A 136 0.19 -14.95 -1.90
C ILE A 136 -0.76 -16.12 -1.63
N ARG A 137 -1.68 -15.95 -0.67
CA ARG A 137 -2.62 -16.98 -0.26
C ARG A 137 -4.06 -16.47 -0.37
N PRO A 138 -5.00 -17.25 -0.94
CA PRO A 138 -6.43 -16.93 -0.90
C PRO A 138 -6.94 -16.77 0.54
N ILE A 139 -7.88 -15.84 0.73
CA ILE A 139 -8.61 -15.68 1.99
C ILE A 139 -10.08 -16.08 1.80
N ALA A 140 -10.75 -16.37 2.92
CA ALA A 140 -12.13 -16.87 2.89
C ALA A 140 -13.16 -15.76 2.61
N SER A 141 -12.84 -14.51 2.92
CA SER A 141 -13.72 -13.37 2.74
C SER A 141 -12.89 -12.09 2.58
N PRO A 142 -13.19 -11.23 1.58
CA PRO A 142 -14.21 -11.42 0.56
C PRO A 142 -13.83 -12.49 -0.48
N GLU A 143 -14.81 -12.98 -1.25
CA GLU A 143 -14.53 -13.95 -2.32
C GLU A 143 -13.61 -13.33 -3.37
N GLY A 144 -12.68 -14.14 -3.91
CA GLY A 144 -11.72 -13.65 -4.90
C GLY A 144 -10.55 -12.84 -4.32
N ALA A 145 -10.54 -12.55 -3.01
CA ALA A 145 -9.42 -11.90 -2.37
C ALA A 145 -8.31 -12.87 -1.98
N CYS A 146 -7.09 -12.34 -2.00
CA CYS A 146 -5.88 -12.98 -1.58
C CYS A 146 -5.10 -12.04 -0.64
N CYS A 147 -4.20 -12.62 0.15
CA CYS A 147 -3.34 -11.90 1.08
C CYS A 147 -1.88 -12.15 0.69
N VAL A 148 -1.08 -11.09 0.64
CA VAL A 148 0.37 -11.21 0.54
C VAL A 148 0.90 -11.72 1.89
N GLU A 149 1.48 -12.91 1.92
CA GLU A 149 2.06 -13.48 3.15
C GLU A 149 3.50 -12.99 3.35
N ARG A 150 4.27 -12.96 2.27
CA ARG A 150 5.66 -12.46 2.25
C ARG A 150 6.15 -12.24 0.83
N LEU A 151 7.12 -11.36 0.67
CA LEU A 151 7.92 -11.26 -0.55
C LEU A 151 9.05 -12.30 -0.55
N MET A 152 9.48 -12.71 -1.74
CA MET A 152 10.66 -13.54 -1.96
C MET A 152 11.90 -12.65 -2.07
N GLU A 153 13.09 -13.21 -1.85
CA GLU A 153 14.33 -12.44 -2.07
C GLU A 153 14.42 -11.96 -3.53
N PRO A 154 14.97 -10.75 -3.78
CA PRO A 154 15.70 -9.88 -2.85
C PRO A 154 14.83 -8.84 -2.11
N TYR A 155 13.51 -8.88 -2.29
CA TYR A 155 12.64 -7.77 -1.91
C TYR A 155 12.58 -7.51 -0.39
N PRO A 156 12.46 -8.51 0.52
CA PRO A 156 12.48 -8.26 1.96
C PRO A 156 13.72 -7.47 2.41
N SER A 157 14.91 -7.91 2.00
CA SER A 157 16.18 -7.24 2.30
C SER A 157 16.26 -5.82 1.70
N MET A 158 15.61 -5.59 0.56
CA MET A 158 15.51 -4.27 -0.04
C MET A 158 14.59 -3.34 0.78
N LEU A 159 13.39 -3.82 1.13
CA LEU A 159 12.39 -3.08 1.91
C LEU A 159 12.92 -2.68 3.28
N GLU A 160 13.62 -3.57 3.98
CA GLU A 160 14.25 -3.27 5.27
C GLU A 160 15.23 -2.08 5.17
N ARG A 161 16.06 -2.05 4.12
CA ARG A 161 17.00 -0.94 3.88
C ARG A 161 16.28 0.35 3.52
N GLN A 162 15.19 0.27 2.74
CA GLN A 162 14.39 1.43 2.38
C GLN A 162 13.70 2.01 3.60
N LEU A 163 13.11 1.17 4.45
CA LEU A 163 12.49 1.57 5.72
C LEU A 163 13.51 2.26 6.64
N ALA A 164 14.71 1.68 6.81
CA ALA A 164 15.78 2.28 7.61
C ALA A 164 16.16 3.68 7.09
N ARG A 165 16.36 3.85 5.79
CA ARG A 165 16.67 5.16 5.17
C ARG A 165 15.54 6.18 5.35
N MET A 166 14.29 5.73 5.26
CA MET A 166 13.13 6.59 5.50
C MET A 166 13.09 7.07 6.95
N HIS A 167 13.53 6.26 7.92
CA HIS A 167 13.70 6.68 9.31
C HIS A 167 14.90 7.62 9.50
N GLU A 168 16.04 7.35 8.85
CA GLU A 168 17.25 8.20 8.97
C GLU A 168 17.04 9.62 8.43
N ARG A 169 16.29 9.79 7.34
CA ARG A 169 15.93 11.12 6.80
C ARG A 169 15.09 11.97 7.76
N ARG A 170 14.66 11.41 8.89
CA ARG A 170 13.84 12.05 9.92
C ARG A 170 14.61 12.41 11.19
N ALA A 171 15.83 11.88 11.38
CA ALA A 171 16.67 12.11 12.56
C ALA A 171 17.60 13.31 12.35
#